data_AF-A0A9W7GR66-F1
#
_entry.id   AF-A0A9W7GR66-F1
#
_cell.length_a   1.000
_cell.length_b   1.000
_cell.length_c   1.000
_cell.angle_alpha   90.00
_cell.angle_beta   90.00
_cell.angle_gamma   90.00
#
_symmetry.space_group_name_H-M   'P 1'
#
loop_
_entity.id
_entity.type
_entity.pdbx_description
1 polymer ?
#
loop_
_entity_poly.entity_id
_entity_poly.type
_entity_poly.pdbx_seq_one_letter_code
_entity_poly.pdbx_strand_id
1 'polypeptide(L)'
;MAHTNDVTRPLVNYPQDIWGDHLLSLPYNHGEFEGYTNKVEGLKETVKGMLMATMTDPMEKMHLINSLCRLGVSYHFENEIEEQLNHLFIGLPELLEDKDYDLHTVALVFQVFRLNGYKMPCGVFSKFQDGDGKFKEEVVGDVKGMVGLYEASHFRTKGETILDEALGFTTEHLRSSANRSSTSPHLREYVENALFRPYHYSTQRYEAKLYISFYEREESRDDILLKFAKYDFNRVQLLHQQELKILLRWYKEQDLKAKLPYARHRVVESFFYSLGIYFEPRYAVGRNILAKSACLLGFVDYAYEAYDLYEEVQYFTDAIQRFAFTCLFIY
;
A
#
# COMPACT_ATOMS: atom_id res chain seq x y z
N MET A 1 57.88 17.40 6.64
CA MET A 1 57.26 16.32 7.44
C MET A 1 55.81 16.71 7.63
N ALA A 2 54.92 16.14 6.82
CA ALA A 2 53.49 16.40 6.95
C ALA A 2 52.97 15.61 8.16
N HIS A 3 52.45 16.32 9.16
CA HIS A 3 51.66 15.70 10.22
C HIS A 3 50.38 15.16 9.57
N THR A 4 50.32 13.86 9.33
CA THR A 4 49.05 13.14 9.17
C THR A 4 48.39 13.17 10.54
N ASN A 5 47.55 14.19 10.79
CA ASN A 5 46.61 14.13 11.88
C ASN A 5 45.72 12.92 11.62
N ASP A 6 45.79 11.93 12.51
CA ASP A 6 45.02 10.71 12.44
C ASP A 6 43.56 11.08 12.74
N VAL A 7 42.80 11.40 11.69
CA VAL A 7 41.39 11.78 11.82
C VAL A 7 40.61 10.54 12.21
N THR A 8 40.23 10.47 13.49
CA THR A 8 39.39 9.38 14.00
C THR A 8 37.95 9.63 13.58
N ARG A 9 37.46 8.87 12.59
CA ARG A 9 36.08 8.96 12.13
C ARG A 9 35.16 8.11 13.02
N PRO A 10 33.97 8.60 13.38
CA PRO A 10 32.94 7.72 13.92
C PRO A 10 32.60 6.68 12.85
N LEU A 11 32.56 5.40 13.21
CA LEU A 11 32.20 4.33 12.30
C LEU A 11 31.11 3.50 12.97
N VAL A 12 29.94 3.48 12.34
CA VAL A 12 28.84 2.63 12.78
C VAL A 12 28.94 1.30 12.06
N ASN A 13 28.96 0.20 12.82
CA ASN A 13 28.97 -1.13 12.24
C ASN A 13 27.55 -1.52 11.79
N TYR A 14 27.26 -1.35 10.52
CA TYR A 14 25.96 -1.66 9.95
C TYR A 14 25.82 -3.14 9.56
N PRO A 15 24.65 -3.77 9.79
CA PRO A 15 24.39 -5.11 9.29
C PRO A 15 24.52 -5.17 7.77
N GLN A 16 25.09 -6.27 7.29
CA GLN A 16 25.23 -6.52 5.86
C GLN A 16 23.89 -6.58 5.15
N ASP A 17 23.95 -6.35 3.84
CA ASP A 17 22.84 -6.58 2.92
C ASP A 17 22.47 -8.07 2.93
N ILE A 18 21.20 -8.37 3.17
CA ILE A 18 20.69 -9.74 3.26
C ILE A 18 20.40 -10.36 1.89
N TRP A 19 20.32 -9.53 0.83
CA TRP A 19 19.93 -9.97 -0.51
C TRP A 19 21.13 -10.41 -1.34
N GLY A 20 22.28 -9.78 -1.13
CA GLY A 20 23.50 -10.03 -1.89
C GLY A 20 23.22 -9.98 -3.40
N ASP A 21 23.78 -10.96 -4.12
CA ASP A 21 23.63 -11.06 -5.58
C ASP A 21 22.48 -11.97 -6.03
N HIS A 22 21.71 -12.54 -5.09
CA HIS A 22 20.68 -13.52 -5.41
C HIS A 22 19.64 -12.97 -6.38
N LEU A 23 19.16 -11.73 -6.15
CA LEU A 23 18.13 -11.11 -6.97
C LEU A 23 18.60 -10.75 -8.39
N LEU A 24 19.90 -10.51 -8.57
CA LEU A 24 20.49 -10.31 -9.90
C LEU A 24 20.54 -11.60 -10.71
N SER A 25 20.71 -12.74 -10.04
CA SER A 25 20.81 -14.05 -10.69
C SER A 25 19.46 -14.67 -11.07
N LEU A 26 18.35 -14.13 -10.57
CA LEU A 26 17.03 -14.66 -10.89
C LEU A 26 16.78 -14.61 -12.41
N PRO A 27 16.28 -15.68 -13.05
CA PRO A 27 15.90 -15.62 -14.45
C PRO A 27 14.71 -14.66 -14.63
N TYR A 28 14.62 -14.01 -15.78
CA TYR A 28 13.38 -13.32 -16.21
C TYR A 28 12.71 -14.21 -17.25
N ASN A 29 11.53 -14.73 -16.92
CA ASN A 29 10.79 -15.60 -17.83
C ASN A 29 9.87 -14.76 -18.71
N HIS A 30 10.37 -14.38 -19.89
CA HIS A 30 9.59 -13.60 -20.86
C HIS A 30 8.32 -14.35 -21.30
N GLY A 31 8.38 -15.67 -21.48
CA GLY A 31 7.20 -16.46 -21.87
C GLY A 31 6.12 -16.47 -20.79
N GLU A 32 6.51 -16.51 -19.51
CA GLU A 32 5.56 -16.40 -18.40
C GLU A 32 4.94 -14.99 -18.32
N PHE A 33 5.75 -13.95 -18.50
CA PHE A 33 5.26 -12.57 -18.57
C PHE A 33 4.22 -12.40 -19.68
N GLU A 34 4.54 -12.80 -20.92
CA GLU A 34 3.61 -12.76 -22.06
C GLU A 34 2.35 -13.59 -21.79
N GLY A 35 2.51 -14.75 -21.17
CA GLY A 35 1.39 -15.60 -20.75
C GLY A 35 0.43 -14.89 -19.79
N TYR A 36 0.94 -14.19 -18.78
CA TYR A 36 0.10 -13.41 -17.87
C TYR A 36 -0.48 -12.16 -18.54
N THR A 37 0.29 -11.47 -19.39
CA THR A 37 -0.20 -10.31 -20.16
C THR A 37 -1.42 -10.69 -20.98
N ASN A 38 -1.35 -11.75 -21.78
CA ASN A 38 -2.47 -12.20 -22.61
C ASN A 38 -3.71 -12.56 -21.77
N LYS A 39 -3.52 -13.19 -20.61
CA LYS A 39 -4.63 -13.53 -19.69
C LYS A 39 -5.27 -12.31 -19.06
N VAL A 40 -4.46 -11.31 -18.70
CA VAL A 40 -4.96 -10.05 -18.13
C VAL A 40 -5.75 -9.29 -19.18
N GLU A 41 -5.18 -9.07 -20.36
CA GLU A 41 -5.87 -8.34 -21.43
C GLU A 41 -7.17 -9.04 -21.83
N GLY A 42 -7.17 -10.39 -21.89
CA GLY A 42 -8.38 -11.17 -22.18
C GLY A 42 -9.47 -11.03 -21.12
N LEU A 43 -9.12 -10.89 -19.84
CA LEU A 43 -10.08 -10.72 -18.74
C LEU A 43 -10.45 -9.26 -18.51
N LYS A 44 -9.60 -8.31 -18.90
CA LYS A 44 -9.77 -6.88 -18.64
C LYS A 44 -11.08 -6.35 -19.22
N GLU A 45 -11.38 -6.69 -20.47
CA GLU A 45 -12.64 -6.28 -21.11
C GLU A 45 -13.87 -6.95 -20.48
N THR A 46 -13.75 -8.18 -19.98
CA THR A 46 -14.83 -8.83 -19.23
C THR A 46 -15.11 -8.11 -17.93
N VAL A 47 -14.08 -7.80 -17.15
CA VAL A 47 -14.21 -7.06 -15.88
C VAL A 47 -14.72 -5.64 -16.11
N LYS A 48 -14.25 -4.97 -17.16
CA LYS A 48 -14.79 -3.67 -17.59
C LYS A 48 -16.28 -3.77 -17.94
N GLY A 49 -16.69 -4.83 -18.66
CA GLY A 49 -18.09 -5.10 -18.95
C GLY A 49 -18.93 -5.28 -17.69
N MET A 50 -18.44 -6.00 -16.68
CA MET A 50 -19.12 -6.13 -15.37
C MET A 50 -19.25 -4.77 -14.66
N LEU A 51 -18.20 -3.95 -14.72
CA LEU A 51 -18.20 -2.61 -14.11
C LEU A 51 -19.16 -1.65 -14.81
N MET A 52 -19.29 -1.72 -16.13
CA MET A 52 -20.16 -0.83 -16.91
C MET A 52 -21.58 -1.35 -17.11
N ALA A 53 -21.87 -2.60 -16.77
CA ALA A 53 -23.21 -3.17 -16.86
C ALA A 53 -24.19 -2.42 -15.95
N THR A 54 -25.40 -2.15 -16.44
CA THR A 54 -26.49 -1.62 -15.60
C THR A 54 -26.83 -2.65 -14.53
N MET A 55 -26.56 -2.32 -13.27
CA MET A 55 -26.93 -3.17 -12.12
C MET A 55 -28.22 -2.65 -11.51
N THR A 56 -29.14 -3.57 -11.19
CA THR A 56 -30.40 -3.24 -10.51
C THR A 56 -30.18 -2.83 -9.06
N ASP A 57 -29.17 -3.39 -8.40
CA ASP A 57 -28.78 -3.01 -7.04
C ASP A 57 -27.48 -2.19 -7.04
N PRO A 58 -27.51 -0.92 -6.60
CA PRO A 58 -26.31 -0.11 -6.43
C PRO A 58 -25.26 -0.75 -5.49
N MET A 59 -25.66 -1.61 -4.55
CA MET A 59 -24.70 -2.26 -3.63
C MET A 59 -23.82 -3.27 -4.37
N GLU A 60 -24.35 -4.01 -5.33
CA GLU A 60 -23.56 -4.94 -6.15
C GLU A 60 -22.41 -4.20 -6.86
N LYS A 61 -22.69 -2.98 -7.35
CA LYS A 61 -21.68 -2.12 -7.98
C LYS A 61 -20.60 -1.71 -6.98
N MET A 62 -21.01 -1.31 -5.78
CA MET A 62 -20.07 -0.94 -4.71
C MET A 62 -19.21 -2.11 -4.25
N HIS A 63 -19.78 -3.32 -4.13
CA HIS A 63 -19.04 -4.54 -3.82
C HIS A 63 -18.02 -4.89 -4.90
N LEU A 64 -18.36 -4.71 -6.17
CA LEU A 64 -17.44 -4.90 -7.30
C LEU A 64 -16.28 -3.89 -7.23
N ILE A 65 -16.56 -2.59 -7.06
CA ILE A 65 -15.52 -1.55 -6.96
C ILE A 65 -14.61 -1.82 -5.76
N ASN A 66 -15.18 -2.12 -4.59
CA ASN A 66 -14.39 -2.49 -3.41
C ASN A 66 -13.48 -3.69 -3.69
N SER A 67 -13.98 -4.73 -4.36
CA SER A 67 -13.20 -5.90 -4.72
C SER A 67 -12.04 -5.54 -5.64
N LEU A 68 -12.25 -4.68 -6.65
CA LEU A 68 -11.18 -4.21 -7.54
C LEU A 68 -10.09 -3.43 -6.78
N CYS A 69 -10.48 -2.55 -5.84
CA CYS A 69 -9.56 -1.80 -5.00
C CYS A 69 -8.76 -2.71 -4.06
N ARG A 70 -9.44 -3.61 -3.34
CA ARG A 70 -8.82 -4.52 -2.37
C ARG A 70 -7.95 -5.59 -3.04
N LEU A 71 -8.30 -6.04 -4.25
CA LEU A 71 -7.49 -6.97 -5.05
C LEU A 71 -6.31 -6.28 -5.77
N GLY A 72 -6.17 -4.96 -5.66
CA GLY A 72 -5.04 -4.21 -6.22
C GLY A 72 -5.07 -4.10 -7.75
N VAL A 73 -6.25 -4.16 -8.36
CA VAL A 73 -6.43 -4.12 -9.83
C VAL A 73 -7.30 -2.95 -10.31
N SER A 74 -7.78 -2.10 -9.40
CA SER A 74 -8.57 -0.91 -9.72
C SER A 74 -7.84 0.07 -10.67
N TYR A 75 -6.51 0.08 -10.66
CA TYR A 75 -5.70 0.96 -11.53
C TYR A 75 -5.93 0.72 -13.03
N HIS A 76 -6.53 -0.42 -13.43
CA HIS A 76 -6.92 -0.68 -14.82
C HIS A 76 -8.18 0.07 -15.26
N PHE A 77 -8.99 0.54 -14.30
CA PHE A 77 -10.36 1.00 -14.51
C PHE A 77 -10.62 2.34 -13.80
N GLU A 78 -9.59 3.18 -13.64
CA GLU A 78 -9.68 4.45 -12.89
C GLU A 78 -10.83 5.33 -13.38
N ASN A 79 -10.94 5.51 -14.70
CA ASN A 79 -11.97 6.33 -15.32
C ASN A 79 -13.37 5.72 -15.14
N GLU A 80 -13.50 4.42 -15.36
CA GLU A 80 -14.78 3.72 -15.20
C GLU A 80 -15.24 3.74 -13.75
N ILE A 81 -14.33 3.54 -12.79
CA ILE A 81 -14.65 3.63 -11.36
C ILE A 81 -15.10 5.05 -11.00
N GLU A 82 -14.38 6.08 -11.43
CA GLU A 82 -14.76 7.47 -11.19
C GLU A 82 -16.14 7.80 -11.77
N GLU A 83 -16.41 7.38 -13.00
CA GLU A 83 -17.71 7.56 -13.65
C GLU A 83 -18.84 6.91 -12.83
N GLN A 84 -18.66 5.65 -12.41
CA GLN A 84 -19.65 4.94 -11.60
C GLN A 84 -19.86 5.61 -10.24
N LEU A 85 -18.78 5.99 -9.55
CA LEU A 85 -18.87 6.62 -8.23
C LEU A 85 -19.55 7.99 -8.30
N ASN A 86 -19.30 8.79 -9.35
CA ASN A 86 -19.98 10.05 -9.57
C ASN A 86 -21.50 9.88 -9.69
N HIS A 87 -21.95 8.86 -10.43
CA HIS A 87 -23.37 8.56 -10.54
C HIS A 87 -23.96 8.07 -9.21
N LEU A 88 -23.27 7.17 -8.53
CA LEU A 88 -23.74 6.56 -7.28
C LEU A 88 -23.80 7.57 -6.13
N PHE A 89 -22.85 8.49 -6.02
CA PHE A 89 -22.77 9.42 -4.89
C PHE A 89 -23.97 10.36 -4.77
N ILE A 90 -24.74 10.57 -5.86
CA ILE A 90 -25.88 11.49 -5.88
C ILE A 90 -27.01 11.06 -4.93
N GLY A 91 -27.30 9.75 -4.81
CA GLY A 91 -28.45 9.26 -4.03
C GLY A 91 -28.11 8.17 -3.01
N LEU A 92 -26.93 7.58 -3.09
CA LEU A 92 -26.54 6.46 -2.24
C LEU A 92 -26.33 6.83 -0.76
N PRO A 93 -25.86 8.04 -0.39
CA PRO A 93 -25.84 8.46 1.01
C PRO A 93 -27.22 8.46 1.67
N GLU A 94 -28.23 9.03 1.01
CA GLU A 94 -29.62 9.05 1.51
C GLU A 94 -30.19 7.63 1.57
N LEU A 95 -29.93 6.82 0.54
CA LEU A 95 -30.36 5.42 0.50
C LEU A 95 -29.81 4.59 1.68
N LEU A 96 -28.56 4.84 2.12
CA LEU A 96 -27.96 4.13 3.24
C LEU A 96 -28.55 4.52 4.60
N GLU A 97 -29.07 5.75 4.73
CA GLU A 97 -29.77 6.23 5.92
C GLU A 97 -31.20 5.68 5.97
N ASP A 98 -31.89 5.64 4.84
CA ASP A 98 -33.28 5.20 4.73
C ASP A 98 -33.47 3.68 4.77
N LYS A 99 -32.48 2.92 4.32
CA LYS A 99 -32.54 1.46 4.23
C LYS A 99 -31.75 0.77 5.33
N ASP A 100 -32.29 -0.37 5.76
CA ASP A 100 -31.68 -1.22 6.77
C ASP A 100 -30.61 -2.14 6.17
N TYR A 101 -29.56 -1.54 5.61
CA TYR A 101 -28.34 -2.25 5.21
C TYR A 101 -27.48 -2.59 6.42
N ASP A 102 -26.88 -3.77 6.40
CA ASP A 102 -25.97 -4.25 7.44
C ASP A 102 -24.68 -3.42 7.56
N LEU A 103 -23.96 -3.63 8.66
CA LEU A 103 -22.75 -2.89 8.99
C LEU A 103 -21.66 -3.08 7.94
N HIS A 104 -21.51 -4.28 7.39
CA HIS A 104 -20.52 -4.59 6.37
C HIS A 104 -20.74 -3.78 5.10
N THR A 105 -21.98 -3.74 4.58
CA THR A 105 -22.33 -2.97 3.39
C THR A 105 -22.12 -1.47 3.60
N VAL A 106 -22.60 -0.90 4.71
CA VAL A 106 -22.43 0.54 5.00
C VAL A 106 -20.95 0.90 5.11
N ALA A 107 -20.17 0.10 5.84
CA ALA A 107 -18.75 0.34 6.03
C ALA A 107 -17.95 0.21 4.74
N LEU A 108 -18.30 -0.74 3.87
CA LEU A 108 -17.70 -0.91 2.55
C LEU A 108 -17.95 0.31 1.68
N VAL A 109 -19.21 0.74 1.58
CA VAL A 109 -19.58 1.92 0.77
C VAL A 109 -18.84 3.17 1.26
N PHE A 110 -18.81 3.38 2.57
CA PHE A 110 -18.10 4.50 3.18
C PHE A 110 -16.62 4.51 2.80
N GLN A 111 -15.95 3.36 2.92
CA GLN A 111 -14.54 3.21 2.56
C GLN A 111 -14.29 3.48 1.08
N VAL A 112 -15.10 2.92 0.18
CA VAL A 112 -14.93 3.13 -1.27
C VAL A 112 -15.03 4.61 -1.61
N PHE A 113 -16.05 5.32 -1.10
CA PHE A 113 -16.18 6.74 -1.38
C PHE A 113 -15.02 7.56 -0.80
N ARG A 114 -14.65 7.35 0.47
CA ARG A 114 -13.55 8.08 1.11
C ARG A 114 -12.20 7.80 0.46
N LEU A 115 -11.94 6.55 0.06
CA LEU A 115 -10.74 6.16 -0.67
C LEU A 115 -10.60 6.89 -2.01
N ASN A 116 -11.73 7.12 -2.70
CA ASN A 116 -11.77 7.81 -3.99
C ASN A 116 -12.02 9.33 -3.85
N GLY A 117 -11.84 9.90 -2.65
CA GLY A 117 -11.86 11.35 -2.44
C GLY A 117 -13.24 11.98 -2.24
N TYR A 118 -14.31 11.19 -2.17
CA TYR A 118 -15.65 11.69 -1.90
C TYR A 118 -15.85 11.97 -0.41
N LYS A 119 -16.53 13.08 -0.10
CA LYS A 119 -16.86 13.50 1.27
C LYS A 119 -18.08 12.77 1.82
N MET A 120 -18.02 11.44 1.87
CA MET A 120 -19.10 10.61 2.42
C MET A 120 -19.34 10.95 3.90
N PRO A 121 -20.55 11.38 4.32
CA PRO A 121 -20.81 11.71 5.72
C PRO A 121 -20.67 10.48 6.64
N CYS A 122 -20.04 10.63 7.81
CA CYS A 122 -19.95 9.56 8.81
C CYS A 122 -21.28 9.30 9.54
N GLY A 123 -22.29 10.17 9.36
CA GLY A 123 -23.63 10.02 9.95
C GLY A 123 -24.35 8.74 9.55
N VAL A 124 -23.97 8.11 8.43
CA VAL A 124 -24.49 6.81 7.98
C VAL A 124 -24.30 5.68 8.99
N PHE A 125 -23.37 5.82 9.94
CA PHE A 125 -23.15 4.83 10.99
C PHE A 125 -24.06 5.03 12.22
N SER A 126 -24.78 6.15 12.31
CA SER A 126 -25.60 6.48 13.49
C SER A 126 -26.68 5.44 13.80
N LYS A 127 -27.20 4.74 12.78
CA LYS A 127 -28.18 3.66 12.96
C LYS A 127 -27.65 2.45 13.76
N PHE A 128 -26.33 2.29 13.80
CA PHE A 128 -25.66 1.25 14.59
C PHE A 128 -25.32 1.71 16.01
N GLN A 129 -25.62 2.96 16.36
CA GLN A 129 -25.44 3.49 17.71
C GLN A 129 -26.75 3.47 18.50
N ASP A 130 -26.63 3.37 19.82
CA ASP A 130 -27.72 3.54 20.78
C ASP A 130 -28.01 5.03 21.07
N GLY A 131 -28.93 5.29 22.00
CA GLY A 131 -29.31 6.65 22.38
C GLY A 131 -28.21 7.46 23.07
N ASP A 132 -27.16 6.79 23.58
CA ASP A 132 -26.01 7.41 24.23
C ASP A 132 -24.87 7.67 23.23
N GLY A 133 -25.06 7.33 21.95
CA GLY A 133 -24.06 7.46 20.90
C GLY A 133 -22.95 6.42 21.01
N LYS A 134 -23.25 5.23 21.55
CA LYS A 134 -22.33 4.07 21.58
C LYS A 134 -22.75 3.03 20.56
N PHE A 135 -21.80 2.37 19.90
CA PHE A 135 -22.14 1.24 19.02
C PHE A 135 -22.83 0.11 19.81
N LYS A 136 -23.94 -0.39 19.26
CA LYS A 136 -24.74 -1.46 19.86
C LYS A 136 -23.95 -2.77 19.89
N GLU A 137 -23.95 -3.46 21.02
CA GLU A 137 -23.33 -4.80 21.16
C GLU A 137 -23.83 -5.84 20.15
N GLU A 138 -25.03 -5.66 19.60
CA GLU A 138 -25.63 -6.52 18.58
C GLU A 138 -24.76 -6.62 17.31
N VAL A 139 -23.98 -5.59 16.97
CA VAL A 139 -23.15 -5.58 15.77
C VAL A 139 -21.88 -6.44 15.90
N VAL A 140 -21.51 -6.84 17.13
CA VAL A 140 -20.30 -7.63 17.41
C VAL A 140 -20.37 -9.03 16.79
N GLY A 141 -21.57 -9.53 16.50
CA GLY A 141 -21.78 -10.81 15.81
C GLY A 141 -21.28 -10.82 14.36
N ASP A 142 -21.24 -9.66 13.69
CA ASP A 142 -20.78 -9.53 12.31
C ASP A 142 -19.29 -9.19 12.27
N VAL A 143 -18.43 -10.22 12.21
CA VAL A 143 -16.97 -10.04 12.16
C VAL A 143 -16.54 -9.23 10.94
N LYS A 144 -17.16 -9.42 9.77
CA LYS A 144 -16.79 -8.69 8.54
C LYS A 144 -17.26 -7.23 8.60
N GLY A 145 -18.43 -6.98 9.17
CA GLY A 145 -18.91 -5.64 9.48
C GLY A 145 -18.01 -4.92 10.48
N MET A 146 -17.57 -5.61 11.53
CA MET A 146 -16.66 -5.05 12.54
C MET A 146 -15.29 -4.68 11.96
N VAL A 147 -14.70 -5.54 11.12
CA VAL A 147 -13.47 -5.18 10.39
C VAL A 147 -13.73 -4.03 9.41
N GLY A 148 -14.86 -4.04 8.71
CA GLY A 148 -15.25 -2.95 7.83
C GLY A 148 -15.35 -1.61 8.56
N LEU A 149 -16.01 -1.57 9.71
CA LEU A 149 -16.16 -0.37 10.54
C LEU A 149 -14.82 0.09 11.11
N TYR A 150 -13.98 -0.86 11.56
CA TYR A 150 -12.62 -0.56 11.99
C TYR A 150 -11.81 0.12 10.87
N GLU A 151 -11.83 -0.44 9.67
CA GLU A 151 -11.13 0.13 8.50
C GLU A 151 -11.69 1.50 8.11
N ALA A 152 -13.02 1.65 8.11
CA ALA A 152 -13.70 2.92 7.87
C ALA A 152 -13.29 4.01 8.87
N SER A 153 -13.11 3.66 10.15
CA SER A 153 -12.72 4.60 11.20
C SER A 153 -11.34 5.23 10.99
N HIS A 154 -10.47 4.62 10.19
CA HIS A 154 -9.15 5.18 9.85
C HIS A 154 -9.22 6.27 8.76
N PHE A 155 -10.36 6.43 8.09
CA PHE A 155 -10.63 7.55 7.16
C PHE A 155 -11.21 8.80 7.84
N ARG A 156 -11.27 8.81 9.18
CA ARG A 156 -11.84 9.91 9.94
C ARG A 156 -11.06 11.21 9.80
N THR A 157 -11.80 12.30 9.87
CA THR A 157 -11.29 13.66 9.90
C THR A 157 -11.65 14.34 11.22
N LYS A 158 -11.07 15.52 11.47
CA LYS A 158 -11.28 16.24 12.72
C LYS A 158 -12.76 16.56 12.93
N GLY A 159 -13.31 16.11 14.05
CA GLY A 159 -14.70 16.36 14.45
C GLY A 159 -15.66 15.20 14.16
N GLU A 160 -15.21 14.12 13.53
CA GLU A 160 -16.02 12.92 13.26
C GLU A 160 -16.03 11.99 14.47
N THR A 161 -16.65 12.42 15.58
CA THR A 161 -16.64 11.72 16.87
C THR A 161 -17.24 10.30 16.82
N ILE A 162 -18.19 10.05 15.92
CA ILE A 162 -18.73 8.71 15.65
C ILE A 162 -17.64 7.74 15.17
N LEU A 163 -16.67 8.21 14.38
CA LEU A 163 -15.57 7.37 13.92
C LEU A 163 -14.47 7.20 14.98
N ASP A 164 -14.28 8.18 15.88
CA ASP A 164 -13.41 8.00 17.04
C ASP A 164 -13.96 6.92 17.98
N GLU A 165 -15.28 6.92 18.21
CA GLU A 165 -15.96 5.90 19.00
C GLU A 165 -15.95 4.53 18.29
N ALA A 166 -16.18 4.51 16.98
CA ALA A 166 -16.08 3.31 16.15
C ALA A 166 -14.70 2.66 16.25
N LEU A 167 -13.62 3.46 16.20
CA LEU A 167 -12.26 2.94 16.33
C LEU A 167 -12.05 2.28 17.69
N GLY A 168 -12.49 2.94 18.78
CA GLY A 168 -12.36 2.40 20.14
C GLY A 168 -13.12 1.07 20.30
N PHE A 169 -14.42 1.10 19.96
CA PHE A 169 -15.32 -0.05 20.02
C PHE A 169 -14.78 -1.24 19.21
N THR A 170 -14.52 -1.04 17.92
CA THR A 170 -14.07 -2.13 17.05
C THR A 170 -12.70 -2.68 17.45
N THR A 171 -11.77 -1.84 17.91
CA THR A 171 -10.44 -2.31 18.36
C THR A 171 -10.55 -3.26 19.55
N GLU A 172 -11.39 -2.95 20.52
CA GLU A 172 -11.60 -3.77 21.73
C GLU A 172 -12.22 -5.13 21.37
N HIS A 173 -13.31 -5.12 20.61
CA HIS A 173 -14.02 -6.34 20.25
C HIS A 173 -13.25 -7.22 19.26
N LEU A 174 -12.52 -6.65 18.29
CA LEU A 174 -11.71 -7.41 17.33
C LEU A 174 -10.51 -8.09 18.00
N ARG A 175 -9.84 -7.43 18.95
CA ARG A 175 -8.78 -8.08 19.75
C ARG A 175 -9.32 -9.23 20.59
N SER A 176 -10.53 -9.10 21.09
CA SER A 176 -11.20 -10.16 21.85
C SER A 176 -11.65 -11.31 20.96
N SER A 177 -12.16 -11.03 19.75
CA SER A 177 -12.68 -12.04 18.81
C SER A 177 -11.59 -12.88 18.16
N ALA A 178 -10.39 -12.32 17.93
CA ALA A 178 -9.23 -13.07 17.44
C ALA A 178 -8.89 -14.26 18.37
N ASN A 179 -9.13 -14.11 19.68
CA ASN A 179 -8.86 -15.13 20.69
C ASN A 179 -10.01 -16.14 20.90
N ARG A 180 -11.17 -15.97 20.24
CA ARG A 180 -12.30 -16.90 20.36
C ARG A 180 -12.12 -18.12 19.46
N SER A 181 -12.48 -19.30 19.99
CA SER A 181 -12.41 -20.58 19.28
C SER A 181 -13.45 -20.71 18.17
N SER A 182 -14.55 -19.94 18.22
CA SER A 182 -15.63 -19.95 17.24
C SER A 182 -15.30 -19.22 15.93
N THR A 183 -14.25 -18.38 15.91
CA THR A 183 -13.83 -17.66 14.71
C THR A 183 -13.05 -18.59 13.78
N SER A 184 -13.47 -18.71 12.52
CA SER A 184 -12.76 -19.56 11.56
C SER A 184 -11.30 -19.08 11.40
N PRO A 185 -10.31 -19.97 11.18
CA PRO A 185 -8.91 -19.56 11.04
C PRO A 185 -8.69 -18.50 9.97
N HIS A 186 -9.46 -18.59 8.88
CA HIS A 186 -9.43 -17.65 7.78
C HIS A 186 -9.91 -16.24 8.17
N LEU A 187 -11.00 -16.12 8.94
CA LEU A 187 -11.47 -14.83 9.46
C LEU A 187 -10.56 -14.28 10.55
N ARG A 188 -9.96 -15.16 11.37
CA ARG A 188 -8.98 -14.73 12.38
C ARG A 188 -7.77 -14.06 11.73
N GLU A 189 -7.21 -14.67 10.68
CA GLU A 189 -6.10 -14.07 9.93
C GLU A 189 -6.49 -12.72 9.32
N TYR A 190 -7.73 -12.57 8.83
CA TYR A 190 -8.22 -11.29 8.33
C TYR A 190 -8.27 -10.20 9.41
N VAL A 191 -8.79 -10.55 10.60
CA VAL A 191 -8.83 -9.66 11.76
C VAL A 191 -7.41 -9.28 12.22
N GLU A 192 -6.50 -10.25 12.31
CA GLU A 192 -5.11 -10.03 12.71
C GLU A 192 -4.38 -9.10 11.74
N ASN A 193 -4.58 -9.30 10.42
CA ASN A 193 -4.00 -8.43 9.40
C ASN A 193 -4.51 -6.99 9.52
N ALA A 194 -5.83 -6.79 9.67
CA ALA A 194 -6.42 -5.46 9.84
C ALA A 194 -5.92 -4.75 11.12
N LEU A 195 -5.84 -5.48 12.24
CA LEU A 195 -5.31 -4.96 13.51
C LEU A 195 -3.81 -4.68 13.47
N PHE A 196 -3.05 -5.45 12.69
CA PHE A 196 -1.62 -5.22 12.50
C PHE A 196 -1.36 -3.93 11.72
N ARG A 197 -2.06 -3.74 10.60
CA ARG A 197 -1.97 -2.52 9.80
C ARG A 197 -3.28 -2.29 9.02
N PRO A 198 -4.00 -1.19 9.30
CA PRO A 198 -5.20 -0.84 8.55
C PRO A 198 -4.90 -0.60 7.07
N TYR A 199 -5.86 -0.96 6.20
CA TYR A 199 -5.76 -0.79 4.76
C TYR A 199 -5.42 0.64 4.35
N HIS A 200 -6.04 1.63 5.00
CA HIS A 200 -5.81 3.04 4.73
C HIS A 200 -4.34 3.49 4.94
N TYR A 201 -3.60 2.82 5.83
CA TYR A 201 -2.21 3.15 6.14
C TYR A 201 -1.21 2.18 5.51
N SER A 202 -1.67 1.24 4.71
CA SER A 202 -0.85 0.16 4.16
C SER A 202 -0.51 0.36 2.69
N THR A 203 0.51 -0.35 2.21
CA THR A 203 0.88 -0.27 0.79
C THR A 203 -0.04 -1.16 -0.01
N GLN A 204 -0.62 -0.64 -1.09
CA GLN A 204 -1.65 -1.32 -1.88
C GLN A 204 -1.22 -2.72 -2.34
N ARG A 205 0.06 -2.92 -2.68
CA ARG A 205 0.57 -4.25 -3.07
C ARG A 205 0.68 -5.26 -1.94
N TYR A 206 1.01 -4.81 -0.74
CA TYR A 206 1.03 -5.68 0.42
C TYR A 206 -0.39 -6.10 0.79
N GLU A 207 -1.32 -5.14 0.85
CA GLU A 207 -2.74 -5.39 1.09
C GLU A 207 -3.35 -6.30 0.03
N ALA A 208 -3.09 -6.05 -1.25
CA ALA A 208 -3.60 -6.88 -2.33
C ALA A 208 -3.13 -8.34 -2.18
N LYS A 209 -1.88 -8.57 -1.74
CA LYS A 209 -1.39 -9.92 -1.51
C LYS A 209 -2.18 -10.64 -0.40
N LEU A 210 -2.35 -9.97 0.74
CA LEU A 210 -3.12 -10.52 1.86
C LEU A 210 -4.59 -10.74 1.48
N TYR A 211 -5.18 -9.76 0.79
CA TYR A 211 -6.57 -9.80 0.40
C TYR A 211 -6.85 -10.82 -0.70
N ILE A 212 -5.94 -11.07 -1.65
CA ILE A 212 -6.09 -12.18 -2.62
C ILE A 212 -6.17 -13.52 -1.89
N SER A 213 -5.29 -13.75 -0.91
CA SER A 213 -5.32 -14.97 -0.09
C SER A 213 -6.57 -15.04 0.79
N PHE A 214 -7.11 -13.89 1.22
CA PHE A 214 -8.38 -13.84 1.92
C PHE A 214 -9.54 -14.20 0.97
N TYR A 215 -9.71 -13.42 -0.10
CA TYR A 215 -10.77 -13.52 -1.09
C TYR A 215 -10.86 -14.90 -1.76
N GLU A 216 -9.73 -15.58 -1.94
CA GLU A 216 -9.73 -16.97 -2.45
C GLU A 216 -10.48 -17.95 -1.54
N ARG A 217 -10.56 -17.70 -0.23
CA ARG A 217 -11.23 -18.60 0.72
C ARG A 217 -12.69 -18.20 1.00
N GLU A 218 -13.15 -17.10 0.41
CA GLU A 218 -14.51 -16.60 0.60
C GLU A 218 -15.51 -17.35 -0.30
N GLU A 219 -16.65 -17.72 0.26
CA GLU A 219 -17.73 -18.39 -0.48
C GLU A 219 -18.37 -17.47 -1.53
N SER A 220 -18.42 -16.16 -1.25
CA SER A 220 -19.00 -15.14 -2.12
C SER A 220 -18.02 -14.60 -3.17
N ARG A 221 -16.87 -15.24 -3.35
CA ARG A 221 -15.83 -14.76 -4.28
C ARG A 221 -16.31 -14.84 -5.74
N ASP A 222 -15.88 -13.88 -6.53
CA ASP A 222 -16.00 -13.92 -7.98
C ASP A 222 -14.72 -14.54 -8.58
N ASP A 223 -14.86 -15.68 -9.24
CA ASP A 223 -13.72 -16.42 -9.80
C ASP A 223 -13.06 -15.68 -10.99
N ILE A 224 -13.79 -14.79 -11.69
CA ILE A 224 -13.23 -13.95 -12.76
C ILE A 224 -12.31 -12.90 -12.13
N LEU A 225 -12.79 -12.20 -11.09
CA LEU A 225 -12.00 -11.20 -10.36
C LEU A 225 -10.77 -11.83 -9.70
N LEU A 226 -10.91 -13.00 -9.07
CA LEU A 226 -9.79 -13.70 -8.44
C LEU A 226 -8.72 -14.08 -9.47
N LYS A 227 -9.11 -14.64 -10.62
CA LYS A 227 -8.17 -14.97 -11.70
C LYS A 227 -7.48 -13.73 -12.24
N PHE A 228 -8.25 -12.67 -12.49
CA PHE A 228 -7.73 -11.40 -12.98
C PHE A 228 -6.68 -10.83 -12.01
N ALA A 229 -7.00 -10.79 -10.71
CA ALA A 229 -6.10 -10.32 -9.67
C ALA A 229 -4.81 -11.15 -9.57
N LYS A 230 -4.90 -12.48 -9.62
CA LYS A 230 -3.70 -13.35 -9.56
C LYS A 230 -2.79 -13.17 -10.77
N TYR A 231 -3.36 -13.15 -11.98
CA TYR A 231 -2.57 -12.94 -13.19
C TYR A 231 -1.95 -11.55 -13.23
N ASP A 232 -2.70 -10.52 -12.82
CA ASP A 232 -2.18 -9.17 -12.72
C ASP A 232 -1.06 -9.06 -11.69
N PHE A 233 -1.29 -9.61 -10.49
CA PHE A 233 -0.31 -9.59 -9.42
C PHE A 233 1.02 -10.18 -9.86
N ASN A 234 1.00 -11.35 -10.50
CA ASN A 234 2.20 -12.02 -11.00
C ASN A 234 2.84 -11.27 -12.18
N ARG A 235 2.04 -10.76 -13.13
CA ARG A 235 2.55 -9.94 -14.25
C ARG A 235 3.33 -8.73 -13.74
N VAL A 236 2.73 -7.98 -12.82
CA VAL A 236 3.32 -6.78 -12.22
C VAL A 236 4.56 -7.13 -11.40
N GLN A 237 4.53 -8.25 -10.67
CA GLN A 237 5.70 -8.73 -9.93
C GLN A 237 6.90 -9.02 -10.84
N LEU A 238 6.68 -9.63 -12.02
CA LEU A 238 7.74 -9.88 -13.00
C LEU A 238 8.35 -8.57 -13.52
N LEU A 239 7.53 -7.54 -13.75
CA LEU A 239 8.00 -6.21 -14.13
C LEU A 239 8.86 -5.59 -13.02
N HIS A 240 8.39 -5.63 -11.77
CA HIS A 240 9.15 -5.11 -10.63
C HIS A 240 10.49 -5.84 -10.43
N GLN A 241 10.53 -7.16 -10.63
CA GLN A 241 11.78 -7.93 -10.59
C GLN A 241 12.74 -7.48 -11.70
N GLN A 242 12.24 -7.20 -12.90
CA GLN A 242 13.06 -6.70 -13.99
C GLN A 242 13.61 -5.29 -13.71
N GLU A 243 12.76 -4.40 -13.21
CA GLU A 243 13.15 -3.05 -12.77
C GLU A 243 14.24 -3.11 -11.67
N LEU A 244 14.06 -3.98 -10.68
CA LEU A 244 15.03 -4.16 -9.60
C LEU A 244 16.38 -4.66 -10.13
N LYS A 245 16.40 -5.58 -11.09
CA LYS A 245 17.65 -6.03 -11.73
C LYS A 245 18.39 -4.90 -12.44
N ILE A 246 17.65 -4.02 -13.12
CA ILE A 246 18.24 -2.84 -13.78
C ILE A 246 18.84 -1.90 -12.73
N LEU A 247 18.13 -1.65 -11.63
CA LEU A 247 18.62 -0.84 -10.52
C LEU A 247 19.88 -1.43 -9.86
N LEU A 248 19.87 -2.74 -9.59
CA LEU A 248 21.01 -3.43 -8.97
C LEU A 248 22.25 -3.43 -9.88
N ARG A 249 22.08 -3.56 -11.20
CA ARG A 249 23.18 -3.42 -12.18
C ARG A 249 23.77 -2.02 -12.15
N TRP A 250 22.92 -1.00 -12.26
CA TRP A 250 23.36 0.41 -12.16
C TRP A 250 24.14 0.65 -10.87
N TYR A 251 23.62 0.16 -9.75
CA TYR A 251 24.25 0.34 -8.45
C TYR A 251 25.63 -0.35 -8.37
N LYS A 252 25.77 -1.56 -8.93
CA LYS A 252 27.07 -2.24 -9.04
C LYS A 252 28.07 -1.47 -9.89
N GLU A 253 27.63 -0.93 -11.02
CA GLU A 253 28.48 -0.12 -11.91
C GLU A 253 29.00 1.16 -11.24
N GLN A 254 28.30 1.68 -10.24
CA GLN A 254 28.76 2.85 -9.50
C GLN A 254 29.90 2.55 -8.50
N ASP A 255 30.08 1.28 -8.13
CA ASP A 255 31.06 0.83 -7.12
C ASP A 255 30.94 1.57 -5.78
N LEU A 256 29.71 1.87 -5.36
CA LEU A 256 29.46 2.66 -4.15
C LEU A 256 29.82 1.92 -2.86
N LYS A 257 29.86 0.59 -2.87
CA LYS A 257 30.32 -0.18 -1.70
C LYS A 257 31.79 0.07 -1.40
N ALA A 258 32.64 0.14 -2.42
CA ALA A 258 34.05 0.44 -2.26
C ALA A 258 34.28 1.92 -1.94
N LYS A 259 33.54 2.82 -2.58
CA LYS A 259 33.66 4.28 -2.40
C LYS A 259 33.12 4.77 -1.07
N LEU A 260 32.04 4.16 -0.58
CA LEU A 260 31.31 4.57 0.64
C LEU A 260 31.16 3.36 1.59
N PRO A 261 32.28 2.84 2.14
CA PRO A 261 32.24 1.66 3.00
C PRO A 261 31.56 1.91 4.34
N TYR A 262 31.45 3.17 4.77
CA TYR A 262 30.78 3.58 6.00
C TYR A 262 29.26 3.54 5.92
N ALA A 263 28.68 3.54 4.71
CA ALA A 263 27.26 3.66 4.49
C ALA A 263 26.50 2.32 4.56
N ARG A 264 25.20 2.36 4.86
CA ARG A 264 24.31 1.20 4.67
C ARG A 264 23.95 1.07 3.20
N HIS A 265 24.11 -0.12 2.66
CA HIS A 265 23.82 -0.44 1.27
C HIS A 265 22.49 -1.18 1.15
N ARG A 266 21.39 -0.43 1.00
CA ARG A 266 19.99 -0.90 1.12
C ARG A 266 19.16 -0.67 -0.16
N VAL A 267 19.74 -1.06 -1.30
CA VAL A 267 19.18 -0.76 -2.63
C VAL A 267 17.84 -1.45 -2.88
N VAL A 268 17.70 -2.69 -2.40
CA VAL A 268 16.44 -3.45 -2.53
C VAL A 268 15.35 -2.81 -1.68
N GLU A 269 15.69 -2.37 -0.47
CA GLU A 269 14.78 -1.66 0.42
C GLU A 269 14.38 -0.29 -0.15
N SER A 270 15.31 0.45 -0.77
CA SER A 270 14.99 1.69 -1.49
C SER A 270 14.06 1.46 -2.67
N PHE A 271 14.22 0.35 -3.40
CA PHE A 271 13.27 -0.04 -4.44
C PHE A 271 11.91 -0.41 -3.86
N PHE A 272 11.88 -1.19 -2.77
CA PHE A 272 10.64 -1.54 -2.07
C PHE A 272 9.89 -0.30 -1.56
N TYR A 273 10.62 0.69 -1.07
CA TYR A 273 10.05 1.99 -0.71
C TYR A 273 9.38 2.66 -1.91
N SER A 274 10.02 2.64 -3.10
CA SER A 274 9.42 3.20 -4.32
C SER A 274 8.15 2.46 -4.77
N LEU A 275 8.09 1.14 -4.58
CA LEU A 275 6.89 0.34 -4.86
C LEU A 275 5.71 0.70 -3.94
N GLY A 276 6.01 1.17 -2.72
CA GLY A 276 5.01 1.63 -1.78
C GLY A 276 4.33 2.93 -2.19
N ILE A 277 4.98 3.76 -3.03
CA ILE A 277 4.42 5.04 -3.49
C ILE A 277 3.58 4.85 -4.75
N TYR A 278 4.10 4.16 -5.76
CA TYR A 278 3.35 3.82 -6.97
C TYR A 278 3.80 2.46 -7.52
N PHE A 279 2.90 1.49 -7.55
CA PHE A 279 3.21 0.13 -7.97
C PHE A 279 2.87 -0.13 -9.44
N GLU A 280 2.05 0.73 -10.04
CA GLU A 280 1.45 0.55 -11.35
C GLU A 280 2.54 0.51 -12.43
N PRO A 281 2.45 -0.37 -13.43
CA PRO A 281 3.47 -0.48 -14.49
C PRO A 281 3.86 0.84 -15.15
N ARG A 282 2.89 1.76 -15.33
CA ARG A 282 3.10 3.08 -15.96
C ARG A 282 4.16 3.95 -15.28
N TYR A 283 4.44 3.71 -13.99
CA TYR A 283 5.39 4.51 -13.20
C TYR A 283 6.78 3.89 -13.08
N ALA A 284 7.17 2.97 -13.96
CA ALA A 284 8.48 2.31 -13.92
C ALA A 284 9.67 3.28 -13.88
N VAL A 285 9.63 4.34 -14.70
CA VAL A 285 10.68 5.39 -14.71
C VAL A 285 10.69 6.15 -13.39
N GLY A 286 9.51 6.53 -12.89
CA GLY A 286 9.37 7.18 -11.58
C GLY A 286 9.98 6.35 -10.47
N ARG A 287 9.72 5.04 -10.46
CA ARG A 287 10.24 4.13 -9.42
C ARG A 287 11.74 4.05 -9.48
N ASN A 288 12.31 3.97 -10.69
CA ASN A 288 13.75 3.96 -10.85
C ASN A 288 14.40 5.24 -10.32
N ILE A 289 13.84 6.40 -10.67
CA ILE A 289 14.33 7.70 -10.17
C ILE A 289 14.23 7.76 -8.65
N LEU A 290 13.06 7.44 -8.09
CA LEU A 290 12.82 7.50 -6.65
C LEU A 290 13.72 6.54 -5.88
N ALA A 291 13.91 5.31 -6.35
CA ALA A 291 14.78 4.34 -5.71
C ALA A 291 16.25 4.81 -5.70
N LYS A 292 16.73 5.37 -6.82
CA LYS A 292 18.08 5.97 -6.90
C LYS A 292 18.22 7.17 -5.97
N SER A 293 17.26 8.08 -5.99
CA SER A 293 17.24 9.25 -5.10
C SER A 293 17.22 8.83 -3.63
N ALA A 294 16.42 7.83 -3.26
CA ALA A 294 16.39 7.30 -1.90
C ALA A 294 17.74 6.67 -1.49
N CYS A 295 18.42 5.95 -2.39
CA CYS A 295 19.78 5.46 -2.13
C CYS A 295 20.75 6.61 -1.87
N LEU A 296 20.76 7.62 -2.76
CA LEU A 296 21.67 8.77 -2.64
C LEU A 296 21.41 9.60 -1.39
N LEU A 297 20.13 9.86 -1.07
CA LEU A 297 19.76 10.55 0.17
C LEU A 297 20.21 9.77 1.40
N GLY A 298 20.05 8.45 1.41
CA GLY A 298 20.58 7.60 2.48
C GLY A 298 22.09 7.74 2.65
N PHE A 299 22.86 7.86 1.55
CA PHE A 299 24.31 8.07 1.66
C PHE A 299 24.68 9.42 2.24
N VAL A 300 23.97 10.48 1.86
CA VAL A 300 24.15 11.82 2.45
C VAL A 300 23.81 11.79 3.94
N ASP A 301 22.69 11.15 4.30
CA ASP A 301 22.26 10.99 5.69
C ASP A 301 23.34 10.28 6.55
N TYR A 302 23.87 9.15 6.07
CA TYR A 302 24.95 8.45 6.78
C TYR A 302 26.25 9.24 6.87
N ALA A 303 26.54 10.10 5.89
CA ALA A 303 27.71 10.97 5.95
C ALA A 303 27.55 11.96 7.12
N TYR A 304 26.40 12.63 7.21
CA TYR A 304 26.09 13.60 8.25
C TYR A 304 25.99 13.00 9.65
N GLU A 305 25.38 11.81 9.78
CA GLU A 305 25.12 11.21 11.09
C GLU A 305 26.31 10.41 11.63
N ALA A 306 27.09 9.78 10.75
CA ALA A 306 27.89 8.63 11.14
C ALA A 306 29.28 8.56 10.49
N TYR A 307 29.74 9.59 9.79
CA TYR A 307 31.07 9.55 9.15
C TYR A 307 31.82 10.89 9.07
N ASP A 308 31.17 11.95 8.58
CA ASP A 308 31.80 13.26 8.35
C ASP A 308 31.95 14.04 9.66
N LEU A 309 33.03 14.83 9.74
CA LEU A 309 33.22 15.81 10.79
C LEU A 309 32.33 17.03 10.56
N TYR A 310 32.08 17.79 11.63
CA TYR A 310 31.23 18.99 11.56
C TYR A 310 31.67 19.97 10.47
N GLU A 311 32.96 20.22 10.33
CA GLU A 311 33.52 21.11 9.32
C GLU A 311 33.31 20.57 7.89
N GLU A 312 33.49 19.26 7.68
CA GLU A 312 33.28 18.60 6.38
C GLU A 312 31.81 18.71 5.95
N VAL A 313 30.88 18.48 6.88
CA VAL A 313 29.45 18.65 6.68
C VAL A 313 29.08 20.09 6.32
N GLN A 314 29.70 21.08 6.95
CA GLN A 314 29.47 22.50 6.62
C GLN A 314 29.88 22.82 5.18
N TYR A 315 31.06 22.36 4.75
CA TYR A 315 31.52 22.56 3.37
C TYR A 315 30.61 21.85 2.36
N PHE A 316 30.22 20.61 2.65
CA PHE A 316 29.29 19.88 1.79
C PHE A 316 27.93 20.60 1.70
N THR A 317 27.40 21.09 2.82
CA THR A 317 26.14 21.85 2.85
C THR A 317 26.23 23.13 2.01
N ASP A 318 27.28 23.93 2.17
CA ASP A 318 27.47 25.17 1.41
C ASP A 318 27.63 24.87 -0.10
N ALA A 319 28.37 23.82 -0.46
CA ALA A 319 28.54 23.41 -1.85
C ALA A 319 27.21 23.01 -2.51
N ILE A 320 26.37 22.25 -1.80
CA ILE A 320 25.02 21.87 -2.26
C ILE A 320 24.12 23.10 -2.38
N GLN A 321 24.13 24.01 -1.40
CA GLN A 321 23.32 25.25 -1.43
C GLN A 321 23.67 26.15 -2.61
N ARG A 322 24.96 26.23 -2.97
CA ARG A 322 25.43 27.03 -4.12
C ARG A 322 25.30 26.30 -5.45
N PHE A 323 25.00 25.00 -5.43
CA PHE A 323 25.05 24.11 -6.58
C PHE A 323 26.42 24.19 -7.31
N ALA A 324 27.50 24.38 -6.54
CA ALA A 324 28.85 24.62 -7.05
C ALA A 324 29.70 23.36 -6.94
N PHE A 325 29.65 22.51 -7.97
CA PHE A 325 30.41 21.24 -8.00
C PHE A 325 31.93 21.43 -7.95
N THR A 326 32.44 22.61 -8.31
CA THR A 326 33.86 22.95 -8.19
C THR A 326 34.35 23.02 -6.73
N CYS A 327 33.45 23.13 -5.75
CA CYS A 327 33.80 23.17 -4.33
C CYS A 327 33.86 21.77 -3.67
N LEU A 328 33.37 20.72 -4.35
CA LEU A 328 33.35 19.34 -3.83
C LEU A 328 34.65 18.55 -4.08
N PHE A 329 35.61 19.11 -4.84
CA PHE A 329 36.88 18.46 -5.21
C PHE A 329 38.10 18.94 -4.42
N ILE A 330 37.89 19.62 -3.31
CA ILE A 330 39.00 20.10 -2.47
C ILE A 330 39.04 19.29 -1.18
N TYR A 331 39.30 17.98 -1.25
CA TYR A 331 39.95 17.19 -0.19
C TYR A 331 40.51 15.89 -0.75
#